data_AF-V5TQH0-F1
#
_entry.id   AF-V5TQH0-F1
#
_cell.length_a   1.000
_cell.length_b   1.000
_cell.length_c   1.000
_cell.angle_alpha   90.00
_cell.angle_beta   90.00
_cell.angle_gamma   90.00
#
_symmetry.space_group_name_H-M   'P 1'
#
loop_
_entity.id
_entity.type
_entity.pdbx_description
1 polymer ?
#
loop_
_entity_poly.entity_id
_entity_poly.type
_entity_poly.pdbx_seq_one_letter_code
_entity_poly.pdbx_strand_id
1 'polypeptide(L)' 'MWDSDIETADPPLGRCPVCDVRIPAANLVIAYDTAGDWPRMLATCPDCEGAVNPV' A
#
# COMPACT_ATOMS: atom_id res chain seq x y z
N MET A 1 -27.93 -12.10 -15.34
CA MET A 1 -26.81 -12.83 -14.71
C MET A 1 -25.56 -12.02 -14.96
N TRP A 2 -25.37 -10.91 -14.25
CA TRP A 2 -24.09 -10.19 -14.27
C TRP A 2 -23.50 -10.34 -12.88
N ASP A 3 -22.79 -11.45 -12.69
CA ASP A 3 -21.75 -11.56 -11.67
C ASP A 3 -20.72 -10.50 -12.03
N SER A 4 -20.72 -9.41 -11.29
CA SER A 4 -19.61 -8.48 -11.27
C SER A 4 -19.18 -8.33 -9.83
N ASP A 5 -18.84 -9.47 -9.21
CA ASP A 5 -17.88 -9.58 -8.12
C ASP A 5 -16.51 -9.17 -8.65
N ILE A 6 -16.38 -7.91 -9.08
CA ILE A 6 -15.10 -7.24 -9.08
C ILE A 6 -14.83 -7.04 -7.59
N GLU A 7 -14.23 -8.04 -6.96
CA GLU A 7 -13.52 -7.85 -5.71
C GLU A 7 -12.57 -6.68 -5.97
N THR A 8 -12.96 -5.49 -5.52
CA THR A 8 -12.14 -4.29 -5.46
C THR A 8 -11.05 -4.53 -4.41
N ALA A 9 -10.22 -5.54 -4.62
CA ALA A 9 -8.97 -5.69 -3.91
C ALA A 9 -8.07 -4.62 -4.50
N ASP A 10 -8.10 -3.43 -3.90
CA ASP A 10 -7.18 -2.35 -4.23
C ASP A 10 -5.77 -2.94 -4.38
N PRO A 11 -5.06 -2.61 -5.49
CA PRO A 11 -3.78 -3.21 -5.78
C PRO A 11 -2.81 -2.96 -4.62
N PRO A 12 -1.93 -3.94 -4.28
CA PRO A 12 -1.01 -3.80 -3.18
C PRO A 12 -0.13 -2.56 -3.37
N LEU A 13 0.15 -1.85 -2.27
CA LEU A 13 0.91 -0.58 -2.30
C LEU A 13 2.37 -0.79 -2.69
N GLY A 14 2.88 -2.00 -2.52
CA GLY A 14 4.27 -2.37 -2.77
C GLY A 14 4.76 -3.39 -1.75
N ARG A 15 6.07 -3.42 -1.54
CA ARG A 15 6.71 -4.26 -0.50
C ARG A 15 7.30 -3.44 0.62
N CYS A 16 7.33 -4.02 1.81
CA CYS A 16 8.05 -3.47 2.94
C CYS A 16 9.56 -3.49 2.65
N PRO A 17 10.28 -2.36 2.72
CA PRO A 17 11.72 -2.32 2.48
C PRO A 17 12.55 -3.00 3.58
N VAL A 18 11.94 -3.38 4.70
CA VAL A 18 12.63 -3.99 5.86
C VAL A 18 12.54 -5.51 5.83
N CYS A 19 11.34 -6.06 5.59
CA CYS A 19 11.09 -7.51 5.65
C CYS A 19 10.61 -8.12 4.32
N ASP A 20 10.53 -7.32 3.25
CA ASP A 20 10.05 -7.69 1.91
C ASP A 20 8.59 -8.19 1.83
N VAL A 21 7.82 -8.11 2.92
CA VAL A 21 6.41 -8.53 2.89
C VAL A 21 5.58 -7.60 1.99
N ARG A 22 4.58 -8.18 1.31
CA ARG A 22 3.62 -7.43 0.50
C ARG A 22 2.71 -6.61 1.42
N ILE A 23 2.56 -5.32 1.13
CA ILE A 23 1.68 -4.43 1.89
C ILE A 23 0.36 -4.24 1.14
N PRO A 24 -0.78 -4.65 1.73
CA PRO A 24 -2.09 -4.44 1.13
C PRO A 24 -2.48 -2.96 1.16
N ALA A 25 -3.31 -2.53 0.21
CA ALA A 25 -3.85 -1.17 0.16
C ALA A 25 -4.63 -0.76 1.43
N ALA A 26 -5.26 -1.73 2.10
CA ALA A 26 -5.93 -1.52 3.39
C ALA A 26 -4.99 -0.99 4.49
N ASN A 27 -3.67 -1.16 4.34
CA ASN A 27 -2.67 -0.69 5.30
C ASN A 27 -2.13 0.70 4.96
N LEU A 28 -2.67 1.38 3.95
CA LEU A 28 -2.31 2.77 3.64
C LEU A 28 -2.71 3.67 4.82
N VAL A 29 -1.75 4.41 5.35
CA VAL A 29 -1.99 5.41 6.40
C VAL A 29 -2.24 6.77 5.78
N ILE A 30 -1.37 7.18 4.84
CA ILE A 30 -1.50 8.44 4.13
C ILE A 30 -0.78 8.37 2.78
N ALA A 31 -1.41 8.93 1.75
CA ALA A 31 -0.77 9.25 0.49
C ALA A 31 -0.67 10.78 0.39
N TYR A 32 0.50 11.29 0.04
CA TYR A 32 0.70 12.72 -0.15
C TYR A 32 1.49 13.00 -1.43
N ASP A 33 1.07 14.04 -2.11
CA ASP A 33 1.76 14.56 -3.28
C ASP A 33 2.95 15.41 -2.81
N THR A 34 4.15 15.06 -3.24
CA THR A 34 5.34 15.88 -3.06
C THR A 34 5.61 16.56 -4.39
N ALA A 35 5.49 17.89 -4.43
CA ALA A 35 5.68 18.67 -5.66
C ALA A 35 7.00 18.29 -6.36
N GLY A 36 6.88 17.55 -7.47
CA GLY A 36 8.00 17.13 -8.32
C GLY A 36 8.52 15.69 -8.14
N ASP A 37 8.00 14.91 -7.18
CA ASP A 37 8.36 13.49 -6.98
C ASP A 37 7.13 12.59 -7.20
N TRP A 38 7.33 11.27 -7.28
CA TRP A 38 6.21 10.33 -7.27
C TRP A 38 5.46 10.42 -5.92
N PRO A 39 4.12 10.27 -5.90
CA PRO A 39 3.34 10.33 -4.67
C PRO A 39 3.91 9.37 -3.65
N ARG A 40 4.33 9.93 -2.51
CA ARG A 40 4.90 9.16 -1.40
C ARG A 40 3.74 8.60 -0.59
N MET A 41 3.78 7.30 -0.36
CA MET A 41 2.77 6.59 0.43
C MET A 41 3.40 6.14 1.73
N LEU A 42 2.74 6.39 2.84
CA LEU A 42 3.09 5.81 4.12
C LEU A 42 2.06 4.74 4.43
N ALA A 43 2.54 3.52 4.68
CA ALA A 43 1.71 2.37 5.01
C ALA A 43 2.26 1.66 6.24
N THR A 44 1.41 0.94 6.95
CA THR A 44 1.83 0.13 8.10
C THR A 44 2.18 -1.29 7.63
N CYS A 45 3.40 -1.74 7.90
CA CYS A 45 3.79 -3.11 7.60
C CYS A 45 3.03 -4.08 8.53
N PRO A 46 2.41 -5.16 8.02
CA PRO A 46 1.72 -6.14 8.86
C PRO A 46 2.67 -6.94 9.77
N ASP A 47 3.90 -7.23 9.32
CA ASP A 47 4.89 -7.97 10.12
C ASP A 47 5.75 -7.09 11.04
N CYS A 48 6.21 -5.94 10.56
CA CYS A 48 7.07 -5.06 11.36
C CYS A 48 6.27 -4.14 12.28
N GLU A 49 4.96 -4.00 12.05
CA GLU A 49 4.04 -3.05 12.71
C GLU A 49 4.48 -1.57 12.62
N GLY A 50 5.55 -1.30 11.87
CA GLY A 50 6.13 0.03 11.67
C GLY A 50 5.56 0.73 10.45
N ALA A 51 5.61 2.07 10.49
CA ALA A 51 5.31 2.91 9.34
C ALA A 51 6.45 2.82 8.33
N VAL A 52 6.13 2.40 7.11
CA VAL A 52 7.09 2.20 6.01
C VAL A 52 6.59 2.88 4.74
N ASN A 53 7.53 3.18 3.84
CA ASN A 53 7.23 3.62 2.49
C ASN A 53 7.38 2.40 1.56
N PRO A 54 6.27 1.81 1.07
CA PRO A 54 6.33 0.69 0.15
C PRO A 54 7.05 1.08 -1.14
N VAL A 55 7.85 0.15 -1.68
CA VAL A 55 8.52 0.28 -2.99
C VAL A 55 8.02 -0.75 -3.99
#